data_AF-A5X2R4-F1
#
_entry.id   AF-A5X2R4-F1
#
_cell.length_a   1.000
_cell.length_b   1.000
_cell.length_c   1.000
_cell.angle_alpha   90.00
_cell.angle_beta   90.00
_cell.angle_gamma   90.00
#
_symmetry.space_group_name_H-M   'P 1'
#
loop_
_entity.id
_entity.type
_entity.pdbx_description
1 polymer ?
#
loop_
_entity_poly.entity_id
_entity_poly.type
_entity_poly.pdbx_seq_one_letter_code
_entity_poly.pdbx_strand_id
1 'polypeptide(L)'
;MAMRSCASKLFSSSQPLLHNSASRGFHATGAKRMSAHGHDGEYYLHAKRMYNLDRMKYQKLTMSLAVLTAFSIGVGVPVFAVVFQQKKTASG
;
A
#
# COMPACT_ATOMS: atom_id res chain seq x y z
N MET A 1 55.05 -38.79 18.21
CA MET A 1 56.01 -37.73 18.58
C MET A 1 55.26 -36.41 18.57
N ALA A 2 55.31 -35.68 19.69
CA ALA A 2 54.67 -34.38 19.92
C ALA A 2 55.33 -33.28 19.02
N MET A 3 54.86 -32.05 18.80
CA MET A 3 54.15 -31.05 19.61
C MET A 3 53.59 -29.92 18.70
N ARG A 4 52.47 -29.32 19.14
CA ARG A 4 52.15 -27.86 19.23
C ARG A 4 52.31 -26.95 17.99
N SER A 5 51.25 -26.22 17.64
CA SER A 5 51.32 -24.74 17.61
C SER A 5 49.93 -24.09 17.58
N CYS A 6 49.73 -23.13 18.47
CA CYS A 6 48.59 -22.25 18.58
C CYS A 6 48.74 -21.07 17.60
N ALA A 7 47.71 -20.72 16.84
CA ALA A 7 47.61 -19.40 16.23
C ALA A 7 46.14 -19.01 16.06
N SER A 8 45.65 -18.36 17.11
CA SER A 8 44.51 -17.48 17.14
C SER A 8 44.51 -16.48 15.97
N LYS A 9 43.38 -16.39 15.26
CA LYS A 9 42.91 -15.15 14.61
C LYS A 9 41.40 -15.27 14.35
N LEU A 10 40.68 -14.83 15.38
CA LEU A 10 39.47 -14.02 15.30
C LEU A 10 38.40 -14.53 14.33
N PHE A 11 37.47 -15.32 14.88
CA PHE A 11 36.09 -15.31 14.41
C PHE A 11 35.64 -13.86 14.32
N SER A 12 35.41 -13.41 13.08
CA SER A 12 34.81 -12.12 12.80
C SER A 12 33.48 -12.06 13.53
N SER A 13 33.45 -11.24 14.58
CA SER A 13 32.27 -10.86 15.34
C SER A 13 31.30 -10.18 14.37
N SER A 14 30.42 -10.96 13.74
CA SER A 14 29.16 -10.40 13.24
C SER A 14 28.31 -10.18 14.46
N GLN A 15 28.44 -8.96 15.02
CA GLN A 15 27.50 -8.44 15.98
C GLN A 15 26.08 -8.73 15.46
N PRO A 16 25.18 -9.35 16.24
CA PRO A 16 23.78 -9.13 15.99
C PRO A 16 23.60 -7.62 16.18
N LEU A 17 23.41 -6.91 15.07
CA LEU A 17 22.78 -5.59 15.11
C LEU A 17 21.41 -5.85 15.74
N LEU A 18 21.37 -5.80 17.07
CA LEU A 18 20.16 -5.63 17.83
C LEU A 18 19.52 -4.40 17.23
N HIS A 19 18.52 -4.63 16.39
CA HIS A 19 17.61 -3.63 15.90
C HIS A 19 16.94 -3.05 17.13
N ASN A 20 17.59 -2.04 17.71
CA ASN A 20 17.01 -1.24 18.77
C ASN A 20 15.82 -0.55 18.14
N SER A 21 14.65 -1.14 18.37
CA SER A 21 13.37 -0.62 17.97
C SER A 21 13.31 0.83 18.43
N ALA A 22 13.27 1.75 17.47
CA ALA A 22 13.22 3.18 17.73
C ALA A 22 11.95 3.51 18.53
N SER A 23 12.06 3.61 19.85
CA SER A 23 11.01 4.21 20.67
C SER A 23 11.13 5.72 20.60
N ARG A 24 10.62 6.29 19.50
CA ARG A 24 10.35 7.73 19.41
C ARG A 24 8.90 7.95 19.81
N GLY A 25 8.65 7.96 21.12
CA GLY A 25 7.36 8.36 21.67
C GLY A 25 7.15 9.87 21.48
N PHE A 26 6.39 10.28 20.47
CA PHE A 26 5.89 11.65 20.37
C PHE A 26 4.69 11.80 21.31
N HIS A 27 4.94 12.23 22.54
CA HIS A 27 3.88 12.61 23.47
C HIS A 27 3.55 14.09 23.21
N ALA A 28 2.58 14.34 22.33
CA ALA A 28 1.99 15.67 22.16
C ALA A 28 0.71 15.75 23.00
N THR A 29 0.82 16.16 24.27
CA THR A 29 -0.35 16.68 25.01
C THR A 29 -0.64 18.10 24.54
N GLY A 30 -1.05 18.25 23.27
CA GLY A 30 -1.69 19.45 22.80
C GLY A 30 -3.19 19.25 22.95
N ALA A 31 -3.82 19.92 23.92
CA ALA A 31 -5.27 19.97 23.99
C ALA A 31 -5.80 20.47 22.63
N LYS A 32 -6.31 19.55 21.82
CA LYS A 32 -7.00 19.86 20.57
C LYS A 32 -8.19 20.72 20.96
N ARG A 33 -8.11 22.04 20.73
CA ARG A 33 -9.29 22.88 20.77
C ARG A 33 -10.28 22.28 19.77
N MET A 34 -11.37 21.71 20.28
CA MET A 34 -12.52 21.36 19.46
C MET A 34 -12.94 22.65 18.79
N SER A 35 -12.54 22.78 17.53
CA SER A 35 -12.94 23.86 16.65
C SER A 35 -14.45 24.04 16.81
N ALA A 36 -14.85 25.26 17.15
CA ALA A 36 -16.24 25.67 17.23
C ALA A 36 -16.90 25.22 15.92
N HIS A 37 -17.81 24.27 16.05
CA HIS A 37 -18.46 23.59 14.95
C HIS A 37 -19.25 24.63 14.17
N GLY A 38 -18.68 25.06 13.05
CA GLY A 38 -19.37 25.84 12.03
C GLY A 38 -20.68 25.13 11.72
N HIS A 39 -21.73 25.92 11.67
CA HIS A 39 -23.09 25.51 11.40
C HIS A 39 -23.24 25.18 9.90
N ASP A 40 -22.46 24.19 9.44
CA ASP A 40 -22.43 23.63 8.10
C ASP A 40 -22.29 22.09 8.21
N GLY A 41 -22.92 21.57 9.27
CA GLY A 41 -23.20 20.17 9.42
C GLY A 41 -23.86 19.64 8.14
N GLU A 42 -23.17 18.67 7.54
CA GLU A 42 -23.80 17.57 6.82
C GLU A 42 -23.98 17.75 5.30
N TYR A 43 -23.01 18.33 4.59
CA TYR A 43 -22.99 18.26 3.11
C TYR A 43 -22.96 16.81 2.56
N TYR A 44 -22.60 15.83 3.39
CA TYR A 44 -22.58 14.40 3.05
C TYR A 44 -23.57 13.54 3.83
N LEU A 45 -24.02 13.98 5.01
CA LEU A 45 -24.91 13.21 5.88
C LEU A 45 -26.40 13.65 5.79
N HIS A 46 -26.69 14.89 5.41
CA HIS A 46 -28.05 15.41 5.16
C HIS A 46 -28.30 15.75 3.68
N ALA A 47 -27.46 15.25 2.76
CA ALA A 47 -27.67 15.48 1.33
C ALA A 47 -28.96 14.81 0.85
N LYS A 48 -29.80 15.56 0.10
CA LYS A 48 -31.05 15.04 -0.51
C LYS A 48 -30.83 13.83 -1.44
N ARG A 49 -29.61 13.62 -1.92
CA ARG A 49 -29.19 12.56 -2.84
C ARG A 49 -27.91 11.91 -2.33
N MET A 50 -27.85 10.58 -2.29
CA MET A 50 -26.70 9.83 -1.77
C MET A 50 -25.40 10.11 -2.55
N TYR A 51 -25.47 10.24 -3.87
CA TYR A 51 -24.30 10.53 -4.70
C TYR A 51 -24.41 11.92 -5.32
N ASN A 52 -23.45 12.79 -4.99
CA ASN A 52 -23.32 14.11 -5.60
C ASN A 52 -22.28 14.13 -6.72
N LEU A 53 -22.56 13.35 -7.77
CA LEU A 53 -21.66 13.17 -8.92
C LEU A 53 -21.40 14.46 -9.72
N ASP A 54 -22.37 15.38 -9.73
CA ASP A 54 -22.30 16.65 -10.47
C ASP A 54 -21.19 17.57 -9.93
N ARG A 55 -20.97 17.51 -8.62
CA ARG A 55 -19.92 18.29 -7.94
C ARG A 55 -18.52 17.68 -8.06
N MET A 56 -18.37 16.55 -8.75
CA MET A 56 -17.08 15.91 -8.94
C MET A 56 -16.26 16.67 -10.00
N LYS A 57 -15.07 17.14 -9.61
CA LYS A 57 -14.15 17.80 -10.54
C LYS A 57 -13.72 16.81 -11.63
N TYR A 58 -13.84 17.21 -12.90
CA TYR A 58 -13.55 16.37 -14.07
C TYR A 58 -14.41 15.10 -14.18
N GLN A 59 -15.67 15.13 -13.73
CA GLN A 59 -16.58 13.98 -13.72
C GLN A 59 -16.58 13.14 -15.00
N LYS A 60 -16.70 13.77 -16.18
CA LYS A 60 -16.74 13.05 -17.47
C LYS A 60 -15.48 12.23 -17.71
N LEU A 61 -14.31 12.84 -17.45
CA LEU A 61 -13.01 12.18 -17.61
C LEU A 61 -12.85 11.03 -16.63
N THR A 62 -13.22 11.23 -15.36
CA THR A 62 -13.09 10.18 -14.34
C THR A 62 -14.03 9.01 -14.62
N MET A 63 -15.27 9.27 -15.03
CA MET A 63 -16.23 8.22 -15.35
C MET A 63 -15.82 7.43 -16.60
N SER A 64 -15.39 8.11 -17.67
CA SER A 64 -14.92 7.42 -18.87
C SER A 64 -13.67 6.58 -18.60
N LEU A 65 -12.72 7.11 -17.83
CA LEU A 65 -11.50 6.37 -17.47
C LEU A 65 -11.80 5.17 -16.57
N ALA A 66 -12.73 5.32 -15.62
CA ALA A 66 -13.17 4.23 -14.76
C ALA A 66 -13.80 3.10 -15.57
N VAL A 67 -14.72 3.43 -16.49
CA VAL A 67 -15.37 2.44 -17.37
C VAL A 67 -14.35 1.75 -18.26
N LEU A 68 -13.44 2.51 -18.88
CA LEU A 68 -12.39 1.95 -19.73
C LEU A 68 -11.48 0.99 -18.94
N THR A 69 -11.10 1.37 -17.72
CA THR A 69 -10.26 0.55 -16.85
C THR A 69 -10.96 -0.75 -16.46
N ALA A 70 -12.21 -0.67 -16.00
CA ALA A 70 -12.99 -1.84 -15.63
C ALA A 70 -13.16 -2.81 -16.81
N PHE A 71 -13.47 -2.28 -18.00
CA PHE A 71 -13.57 -3.08 -19.22
C PHE A 71 -12.23 -3.74 -19.59
N SER A 72 -11.14 -2.96 -19.53
CA SER A 72 -9.79 -3.44 -19.87
C SER A 72 -9.35 -4.59 -18.98
N ILE A 73 -9.65 -4.54 -17.68
CA ILE A 73 -9.39 -5.64 -16.74
C ILE A 73 -10.30 -6.84 -17.05
N GLY A 74 -11.59 -6.58 -17.30
CA GLY A 74 -12.57 -7.63 -17.60
C GLY A 74 -12.21 -8.46 -18.83
N VAL A 75 -11.62 -7.85 -19.87
CA VAL A 75 -11.18 -8.55 -21.09
C VAL A 75 -9.72 -9.02 -20.99
N GLY A 76 -8.84 -8.22 -20.39
CA GLY A 76 -7.41 -8.50 -20.31
C GLY A 76 -7.08 -9.75 -19.50
N VAL A 77 -7.76 -9.95 -18.36
CA VAL A 77 -7.50 -11.10 -17.47
C VAL A 77 -7.80 -12.44 -18.15
N PRO A 78 -8.98 -12.66 -18.76
CA PRO A 78 -9.27 -13.91 -19.49
C PRO A 78 -8.31 -14.17 -20.66
N VAL A 79 -7.97 -13.14 -21.46
CA VAL A 79 -7.05 -13.29 -22.59
C VAL A 79 -5.66 -13.71 -22.10
N PHE A 80 -5.16 -13.06 -21.05
CA PHE A 80 -3.88 -13.41 -20.46
C PHE A 80 -3.88 -14.85 -19.93
N ALA A 81 -4.97 -15.27 -19.28
CA ALA A 81 -5.10 -16.64 -18.77
C ALA A 81 -5.03 -17.67 -19.91
N VAL A 82 -5.71 -17.44 -21.04
CA VAL A 82 -5.65 -18.34 -22.19
C VAL A 82 -4.24 -18.41 -22.78
N VAL A 83 -3.58 -17.26 -22.99
CA VAL A 83 -2.21 -17.21 -23.50
C VAL A 83 -1.25 -17.94 -22.56
N PHE A 84 -1.39 -17.74 -21.25
CA PHE A 84 -0.57 -18.43 -20.26
C PHE A 84 -0.75 -19.94 -20.32
N GLN A 85 -1.98 -20.42 -20.50
CA GLN A 85 -2.28 -21.84 -20.61
C GLN A 85 -1.75 -22.45 -21.92
N GLN A 86 -1.91 -21.76 -23.05
CA GLN A 86 -1.35 -22.19 -24.33
C GLN A 86 0.18 -22.29 -24.28
N LYS A 87 0.87 -21.35 -23.61
CA LYS A 87 2.33 -21.41 -23.42
C LYS A 87 2.78 -22.63 -22.63
N LYS A 88 1.98 -23.10 -21.67
CA LYS A 88 2.28 -24.32 -20.91
C LYS A 88 2.08 -25.59 -21.76
N THR A 89 1.09 -25.60 -22.66
CA THR A 89 0.82 -26.74 -23.55
C THR A 89 1.78 -26.81 -24.74
N ALA A 90 2.25 -25.68 -25.25
CA ALA A 90 3.16 -25.62 -26.40
C ALA A 90 4.62 -26.01 -26.07
N SER A 91 4.97 -26.13 -24.79
CA SER A 91 6.30 -26.54 -24.31
C SER A 91 6.48 -28.07 -24.21
N GLY A 92 5.51 -28.84 -24.71
CA GLY A 92 5.58 -30.31 -24.79
C GLY A 92 6.59 -30.81 -25.81
#